data_AF-Q5FTF4-F1
#
_entry.id   AF-Q5FTF4-F1
#
_cell.length_a   1.000
_cell.length_b   1.000
_cell.length_c   1.000
_cell.angle_alpha   90.00
_cell.angle_beta   90.00
_cell.angle_gamma   90.00
#
_symmetry.space_group_name_H-M   'P 1'
#
loop_
_entity.id
_entity.type
_entity.pdbx_description
1 polymer ?
#
loop_
_entity_poly.entity_id
_entity_poly.type
_entity_poly.pdbx_seq_one_letter_code
_entity_poly.pdbx_strand_id
1 'polypeptide(L)'
;MCHGPAGAGRPGTFPPLAGRVGQIAGNPDGKAYLAAVLLNGLHGPITVDGQSYKGFMPSFRALSDEDIAAVLAYVSTLGNSAAPAGISAQDVASVRAAPMDAAAVQAKRAALQTAHVIP
;
A
#
# COMPACT_ATOMS: atom_id res chain seq x y z
N MET A 1 -1.61 -9.29 14.22
CA MET A 1 -0.91 -8.72 13.05
C MET A 1 -1.40 -9.42 11.77
N CYS A 2 -1.87 -8.69 10.75
CA CYS A 2 -2.50 -9.29 9.56
C CYS A 2 -1.51 -9.76 8.48
N HIS A 3 -0.49 -8.96 8.17
CA HIS A 3 0.46 -9.28 7.09
C HIS A 3 1.65 -10.16 7.51
N GLY A 4 1.70 -10.56 8.79
CA GLY A 4 2.78 -11.38 9.37
C GLY A 4 4.13 -10.63 9.48
N PRO A 5 5.01 -11.01 10.43
CA PRO A 5 6.21 -10.23 10.78
C PRO A 5 7.16 -10.02 9.60
N ALA A 6 7.21 -10.98 8.68
CA ALA A 6 8.01 -10.90 7.46
C ALA A 6 7.27 -10.25 6.28
N GLY A 7 6.04 -9.75 6.44
CA GLY A 7 5.23 -9.21 5.35
C GLY A 7 4.76 -10.24 4.33
N ALA A 8 4.80 -11.53 4.64
CA ALA A 8 4.42 -12.62 3.73
C ALA A 8 2.91 -12.72 3.48
N GLY A 9 2.09 -12.05 4.30
CA GLY A 9 0.64 -12.17 4.23
C GLY A 9 0.14 -13.57 4.59
N ARG A 10 -1.09 -13.87 4.17
CA ARG A 10 -1.72 -15.18 4.26
C ARG A 10 -2.55 -15.39 2.99
N PRO A 11 -2.17 -16.32 2.09
CA PRO A 11 -2.86 -16.54 0.82
C PRO A 11 -4.38 -16.63 0.97
N GLY A 12 -5.11 -15.91 0.10
CA GLY A 12 -6.57 -15.83 0.11
C GLY A 12 -7.20 -15.03 1.27
N THR A 13 -6.41 -14.56 2.25
CA THR A 13 -6.91 -13.76 3.39
C THR A 13 -6.24 -12.38 3.48
N PHE A 14 -4.92 -12.32 3.52
CA PHE A 14 -4.13 -11.08 3.61
C PHE A 14 -3.07 -11.06 2.52
N PRO A 15 -3.02 -10.03 1.66
CA PRO A 15 -2.05 -10.01 0.57
C PRO A 15 -0.61 -9.87 1.09
N PRO A 16 0.39 -10.42 0.39
CA PRO A 16 1.79 -10.21 0.69
C PRO A 16 2.20 -8.75 0.46
N LEU A 17 3.11 -8.26 1.31
CA LEU A 17 3.73 -6.93 1.22
C LEU A 17 5.22 -7.04 0.84
N ALA A 18 5.90 -8.07 1.36
CA ALA A 18 7.31 -8.32 1.12
C ALA A 18 7.60 -8.49 -0.37
N GLY A 19 8.67 -7.86 -0.86
CA GLY A 19 9.05 -7.86 -2.28
C GLY A 19 8.16 -7.01 -3.20
N ARG A 20 7.05 -6.45 -2.69
CA ARG A 20 6.03 -5.74 -3.49
C ARG A 20 5.96 -4.26 -3.18
N VAL A 21 5.96 -3.90 -1.89
CA VAL A 21 5.80 -2.49 -1.48
C VAL A 21 6.95 -1.63 -1.98
N GLY A 22 8.19 -2.13 -1.94
CA GLY A 22 9.34 -1.43 -2.50
C GLY A 22 9.22 -1.18 -4.01
N GLN A 23 8.70 -2.16 -4.77
CA GLN A 23 8.48 -2.02 -6.21
C GLN A 23 7.41 -0.97 -6.53
N ILE A 24 6.26 -1.03 -5.85
CA ILE A 24 5.16 -0.06 -6.01
C ILE A 24 5.65 1.35 -5.67
N ALA A 25 6.42 1.48 -4.59
CA ALA A 25 6.95 2.75 -4.15
C ALA A 25 8.07 3.32 -5.06
N GLY A 26 8.60 2.54 -6.00
CA GLY A 26 9.50 3.02 -7.04
C GLY A 26 8.83 3.97 -8.04
N ASN A 27 7.50 4.00 -8.09
CA ASN A 27 6.72 4.89 -8.94
C ASN A 27 6.03 6.00 -8.08
N PRO A 28 6.03 7.28 -8.51
CA PRO A 28 5.35 8.36 -7.77
C PRO A 28 3.86 8.11 -7.49
N ASP A 29 3.11 7.62 -8.47
CA ASP A 29 1.69 7.30 -8.30
C ASP A 29 1.49 6.09 -7.40
N GLY A 30 2.42 5.14 -7.45
CA GLY A 30 2.49 3.99 -6.55
C GLY A 30 2.73 4.41 -5.10
N LYS A 31 3.66 5.35 -4.83
CA LYS A 31 3.86 5.94 -3.49
C LYS A 31 2.59 6.62 -2.99
N ALA A 32 1.96 7.44 -3.83
CA ALA A 32 0.72 8.10 -3.48
C ALA A 32 -0.42 7.11 -3.24
N TYR A 33 -0.43 5.96 -3.91
CA TYR A 33 -1.37 4.88 -3.65
C TYR A 33 -1.13 4.19 -2.31
N LEU A 34 0.12 3.87 -1.97
CA LEU A 34 0.46 3.26 -0.68
C LEU A 34 0.05 4.16 0.51
N ALA A 35 0.31 5.47 0.40
CA ALA A 35 -0.18 6.44 1.37
C ALA A 35 -1.72 6.48 1.43
N ALA A 36 -2.39 6.46 0.27
CA ALA A 36 -3.85 6.46 0.22
C ALA A 36 -4.47 5.22 0.88
N VAL A 37 -3.85 4.04 0.75
CA VAL A 37 -4.30 2.80 1.42
C VAL A 37 -4.22 2.93 2.93
N LEU A 38 -3.12 3.46 3.49
CA LEU A 38 -3.01 3.65 4.95
C LEU A 38 -3.95 4.75 5.45
N LEU A 39 -4.12 5.83 4.71
CA LEU A 39 -4.96 6.96 5.13
C LEU A 39 -6.45 6.69 5.00
N ASN A 40 -6.89 5.90 4.03
CA ASN A 40 -8.31 5.75 3.71
C ASN A 40 -8.82 4.31 3.81
N GLY A 41 -7.91 3.34 3.99
CA GLY A 41 -8.23 1.92 3.92
C GLY A 41 -8.30 1.39 2.49
N LEU A 42 -8.49 0.08 2.36
CA LEU A 42 -8.69 -0.59 1.07
C LEU A 42 -9.73 -1.70 1.23
N HIS A 43 -10.79 -1.63 0.43
CA HIS A 43 -11.91 -2.54 0.50
C HIS A 43 -12.20 -3.10 -0.90
N GLY A 44 -12.86 -4.26 -0.93
CA GLY A 44 -13.32 -4.88 -2.17
C GLY A 44 -12.33 -5.89 -2.76
N PRO A 45 -12.74 -6.58 -3.84
CA PRO A 45 -11.91 -7.61 -4.45
C PRO A 45 -10.65 -6.99 -5.06
N ILE A 46 -9.50 -7.60 -4.74
CA ILE A 46 -8.22 -7.35 -5.40
C ILE A 46 -7.59 -8.67 -5.80
N THR A 47 -6.75 -8.63 -6.85
CA THR A 47 -5.93 -9.78 -7.25
C THR A 47 -4.47 -9.44 -7.00
N VAL A 48 -3.78 -10.34 -6.29
CA VAL A 48 -2.35 -10.24 -6.00
C VAL A 48 -1.73 -11.61 -6.27
N ASP A 49 -0.76 -11.68 -7.18
CA ASP A 49 -0.08 -12.92 -7.58
C ASP A 49 -1.07 -14.04 -8.00
N GLY A 50 -2.09 -13.68 -8.76
CA GLY A 50 -3.14 -14.59 -9.22
C GLY A 50 -4.14 -15.03 -8.13
N GLN A 51 -3.96 -14.62 -6.89
CA GLN A 51 -4.87 -14.92 -5.79
C GLN A 51 -5.86 -13.77 -5.57
N SER A 52 -7.14 -14.12 -5.39
CA SER A 52 -8.18 -13.13 -5.05
C SER A 52 -8.23 -12.91 -3.54
N TYR A 53 -8.27 -11.63 -3.15
CA TYR A 53 -8.47 -11.18 -1.78
C TYR A 53 -9.73 -10.33 -1.74
N LYS A 54 -10.63 -10.62 -0.82
CA LYS A 54 -11.89 -9.89 -0.61
C LYS A 54 -12.00 -9.37 0.82
N GLY A 55 -10.86 -8.89 1.32
CA GLY A 55 -10.72 -8.42 2.68
C GLY A 55 -11.11 -6.95 2.84
N PHE A 56 -11.04 -6.51 4.09
CA PHE A 56 -11.16 -5.11 4.49
C PHE A 56 -9.87 -4.73 5.21
N MET A 57 -9.19 -3.70 4.70
CA MET A 57 -8.07 -3.07 5.39
C MET A 57 -8.56 -1.73 5.96
N PRO A 58 -8.59 -1.57 7.29
CA PRO A 58 -9.02 -0.33 7.92
C PRO A 58 -8.08 0.83 7.60
N SER A 59 -8.60 2.04 7.76
CA SER A 59 -7.78 3.26 7.77
C SER A 59 -6.94 3.35 9.04
N PHE A 60 -5.71 3.84 8.87
CA PHE A 60 -4.76 4.22 9.90
C PHE A 60 -4.57 5.75 9.97
N ARG A 61 -5.55 6.53 9.49
CA ARG A 61 -5.48 8.01 9.46
C ARG A 61 -5.20 8.66 10.81
N ALA A 62 -5.49 7.98 11.91
CA ALA A 62 -5.19 8.46 13.26
C ALA A 62 -3.68 8.60 13.53
N LEU A 63 -2.83 7.91 12.76
CA LEU A 63 -1.38 8.06 12.83
C LEU A 63 -0.91 9.37 12.20
N SER A 64 0.22 9.88 12.68
CA SER A 64 0.90 11.04 12.10
C SER A 64 1.41 10.75 10.68
N ASP A 65 1.74 11.80 9.93
CA ASP A 65 2.34 11.64 8.59
C ASP A 65 3.72 10.98 8.67
N GLU A 66 4.46 11.28 9.73
CA GLU A 66 5.75 10.70 10.06
C GLU A 66 5.64 9.20 10.35
N ASP A 67 4.66 8.78 11.16
CA ASP A 67 4.45 7.37 11.50
C ASP A 67 4.03 6.56 10.26
N ILE A 68 3.12 7.09 9.45
CA ILE A 68 2.69 6.44 8.20
C ILE A 68 3.88 6.30 7.24
N ALA A 69 4.66 7.38 7.07
CA ALA A 69 5.86 7.34 6.23
C ALA A 69 6.88 6.32 6.76
N ALA A 70 7.11 6.28 8.07
CA ALA A 70 8.03 5.32 8.70
C ALA A 70 7.59 3.86 8.52
N VAL A 71 6.29 3.57 8.70
CA VAL A 71 5.73 2.23 8.46
C VAL A 71 5.88 1.83 7.00
N LEU A 72 5.55 2.72 6.06
CA LEU A 72 5.70 2.45 4.63
C LEU A 72 7.16 2.24 4.23
N ALA A 73 8.06 3.06 4.76
CA ALA A 73 9.50 2.90 4.57
C ALA A 73 9.98 1.55 5.10
N TYR A 74 9.62 1.17 6.32
CA TYR A 74 9.95 -0.13 6.90
C TYR A 74 9.44 -1.29 6.04
N VAL A 75 8.15 -1.29 5.69
CA VAL A 75 7.53 -2.34 4.87
C VAL A 75 8.15 -2.41 3.46
N SER A 76 8.57 -1.27 2.90
CA SER A 76 9.24 -1.24 1.59
C SER A 76 10.58 -1.98 1.56
N THR A 77 11.19 -2.18 2.74
CA THR A 77 12.45 -2.92 2.89
C THR A 77 12.25 -4.42 3.03
N LEU A 78 11.02 -4.88 3.27
CA LEU A 78 10.72 -6.29 3.48
C LEU A 78 10.85 -7.07 2.16
N GLY A 79 11.47 -8.24 2.24
CA GLY A 79 11.66 -9.18 1.12
C GLY A 79 12.46 -8.57 -0.02
N ASN A 80 13.79 -8.74 0.00
CA ASN A 80 14.76 -8.49 -1.08
C ASN A 80 14.42 -7.39 -2.11
N SER A 81 13.79 -6.29 -1.67
CA SER A 81 13.37 -5.23 -2.57
C SER A 81 14.61 -4.44 -2.96
N ALA A 82 14.90 -4.37 -4.26
CA ALA A 82 16.16 -3.86 -4.81
C ALA A 82 16.44 -2.37 -4.48
N ALA A 83 15.44 -1.63 -4.02
CA ALA A 83 15.62 -0.30 -3.45
C ALA A 83 14.49 0.04 -2.47
N PRO A 84 14.79 0.44 -1.21
CA PRO A 84 13.80 1.07 -0.36
C PRO A 84 13.44 2.42 -0.96
N ALA A 85 12.18 2.60 -1.31
CA ALA A 85 11.72 3.88 -1.80
C ALA A 85 11.57 4.86 -0.63
N GLY A 86 12.19 6.03 -0.74
CA GLY A 86 11.95 7.13 0.18
C GLY A 86 10.49 7.58 0.06
N ILE A 87 9.66 7.18 1.02
CA ILE A 87 8.34 7.74 1.27
C ILE A 87 8.51 8.70 2.44
N SER A 88 8.28 9.98 2.16
CA SER A 88 8.43 11.06 3.15
C SER A 88 7.11 11.41 3.81
N ALA A 89 7.16 12.05 4.98
CA ALA A 89 5.97 12.62 5.62
C ALA A 89 5.24 13.62 4.69
N GLN A 90 5.98 14.35 3.85
CA GLN A 90 5.40 15.28 2.87
C GLN A 90 4.59 14.56 1.79
N ASP A 91 5.03 13.38 1.33
CA ASP A 91 4.26 12.56 0.39
C ASP A 91 2.93 12.13 1.03
N VAL A 92 2.95 11.73 2.30
CA VAL A 92 1.75 11.35 3.05
C VAL A 92 0.83 12.55 3.27
N ALA A 93 1.38 13.69 3.72
CA ALA A 93 0.63 14.92 3.95
C ALA A 93 -0.11 15.40 2.70
N SER A 94 0.54 15.31 1.53
CA SER A 94 -0.05 15.67 0.24
C SER A 94 -1.27 14.80 -0.09
N VAL A 95 -1.21 13.50 0.21
CA VAL A 95 -2.37 12.59 0.04
C VAL A 95 -3.42 12.82 1.13
N ARG A 96 -3.01 13.11 2.37
CA ARG A 96 -3.93 13.36 3.49
C ARG A 96 -4.84 14.56 3.25
N ALA A 97 -4.31 15.60 2.59
CA ALA A 97 -5.02 16.81 2.22
C ALA A 97 -6.12 16.57 1.16
N ALA A 98 -6.07 15.44 0.44
CA ALA A 98 -7.09 15.03 -0.52
C ALA A 98 -7.70 13.67 -0.10
N PRO A 99 -8.67 13.66 0.84
CA PRO A 99 -9.32 12.43 1.28
C PRO A 99 -9.94 11.66 0.11
N MET A 100 -9.83 10.34 0.14
CA MET A 100 -10.41 9.45 -0.86
C MET A 100 -11.37 8.50 -0.15
N ASP A 101 -12.50 8.18 -0.76
CA ASP A 101 -13.32 7.06 -0.29
C ASP A 101 -12.71 5.72 -0.74
N ALA A 102 -13.24 4.62 -0.18
CA ALA A 102 -12.74 3.29 -0.48
C ALA A 102 -12.86 2.93 -1.98
N ALA A 103 -13.87 3.45 -2.68
CA ALA A 103 -14.07 3.19 -4.10
C ALA A 103 -12.99 3.88 -4.94
N ALA A 104 -12.62 5.12 -4.59
CA ALA A 104 -11.56 5.87 -5.24
C ALA A 104 -10.18 5.23 -5.02
N VAL A 105 -9.90 4.68 -3.82
CA VAL A 105 -8.67 3.90 -3.58
C VAL A 105 -8.64 2.64 -4.45
N GLN A 106 -9.76 1.94 -4.57
CA GLN A 106 -9.86 0.74 -5.41
C GLN A 106 -9.69 1.07 -6.90
N ALA A 107 -10.29 2.17 -7.37
CA ALA A 107 -10.12 2.66 -8.74
C ALA A 107 -8.66 3.03 -9.04
N LYS A 108 -7.99 3.73 -8.10
CA LYS A 108 -6.56 4.04 -8.21
C LYS A 108 -5.72 2.78 -8.30
N ARG A 109 -6.02 1.76 -7.48
CA ARG A 109 -5.36 0.45 -7.57
C ARG A 109 -5.53 -0.18 -8.95
N ALA A 110 -6.75 -0.21 -9.47
CA ALA A 110 -7.03 -0.81 -10.77
C ALA A 110 -6.27 -0.10 -11.89
N ALA A 111 -6.25 1.23 -11.89
CA ALA A 111 -5.49 2.03 -12.85
C ALA A 111 -3.99 1.72 -12.78
N LEU A 112 -3.42 1.62 -11.57
CA LEU A 112 -2.01 1.28 -11.38
C LEU A 112 -1.65 -0.15 -11.77
N GLN A 113 -2.60 -1.09 -11.63
CA GLN A 113 -2.43 -2.45 -12.12
C GLN A 113 -2.43 -2.48 -13.66
N THR A 114 -3.34 -1.75 -14.33
CA THR A 114 -3.33 -1.60 -15.79
C THR A 114 -2.05 -0.92 -16.29
N ALA A 115 -1.53 0.04 -15.53
CA ALA A 115 -0.27 0.71 -15.82
C ALA A 115 0.99 -0.12 -15.47
N HIS A 116 0.84 -1.35 -14.98
CA HIS A 116 1.93 -2.24 -14.56
C HIS A 116 2.83 -1.64 -13.44
N VAL A 117 2.28 -0.72 -12.65
CA VAL A 117 2.94 -0.16 -11.45
C VAL A 117 2.73 -1.07 -10.24
N ILE A 118 1.55 -1.69 -10.15
CA ILE A 118 1.26 -2.71 -9.14
C ILE A 118 1.38 -4.09 -9.79
N PRO A 119 2.25 -4.98 -9.28
CA PRO A 119 2.40 -6.34 -9.78
C PRO A 119 1.22 -7.26 -9.41
#